data_AF-A0A965P8Y0-F1
#
_entry.id   AF-A0A965P8Y0-F1
#
_cell.length_a   1.000
_cell.length_b   1.000
_cell.length_c   1.000
_cell.angle_alpha   90.00
_cell.angle_beta   90.00
_cell.angle_gamma   90.00
#
_symmetry.space_group_name_H-M   'P 1'
#
loop_
_entity.id
_entity.type
_entity.pdbx_description
1 polymer ?
#
loop_
_entity_poly.entity_id
_entity_poly.type
_entity_poly.pdbx_seq_one_letter_code
_entity_poly.pdbx_strand_id
1 'polypeptide(L)' 'MNDRITLRLGSLDAPLAAYCEKHGTTPSEAIRLALSRLLRVEAPEMTPGNPDIGEQAEVGAAARWKRKRKGRK' A
#
# COMPACT_ATOMS: atom_id res chain seq x y z
N MET A 1 -6.21 0.90 22.08
CA MET A 1 -6.26 2.03 21.14
C MET A 1 -6.82 1.52 19.83
N ASN A 2 -7.80 2.19 19.25
CA ASN A 2 -8.38 1.78 17.95
C ASN A 2 -7.47 2.37 16.85
N ASP A 3 -6.45 1.60 16.47
CA ASP A 3 -5.26 2.00 15.70
C ASP A 3 -5.51 2.26 14.20
N ARG A 4 -6.70 2.76 13.83
CA ARG A 4 -7.08 2.96 12.44
C ARG A 4 -6.82 4.39 11.99
N ILE A 5 -5.61 4.63 11.52
CA ILE A 5 -5.30 5.84 10.74
C ILE A 5 -5.80 5.62 9.30
N THR A 6 -6.67 6.50 8.81
CA THR A 6 -7.10 6.48 7.40
C THR A 6 -6.17 7.34 6.56
N LEU A 7 -5.39 6.73 5.67
CA LEU A 7 -4.48 7.45 4.79
C LEU A 7 -5.17 7.93 3.51
N ARG A 8 -5.04 9.22 3.19
CA ARG A 8 -5.50 9.84 1.94
C ARG A 8 -4.28 10.34 1.16
N LEU A 9 -3.95 9.68 0.07
CA LEU A 9 -2.71 9.94 -0.68
C LEU A 9 -2.75 11.20 -1.56
N GLY A 10 -3.92 11.66 -1.98
CA GLY A 10 -4.04 12.86 -2.82
C GLY A 10 -3.18 12.80 -4.09
N SER A 11 -2.29 13.77 -4.27
CA SER A 11 -1.34 13.84 -5.39
C SER A 11 -0.26 12.74 -5.36
N LEU A 12 -0.07 12.05 -4.23
CA LEU A 12 0.91 10.97 -4.09
C LEU A 12 0.45 9.64 -4.70
N ASP A 13 -0.83 9.50 -5.05
CA ASP A 13 -1.40 8.24 -5.55
C ASP A 13 -0.73 7.75 -6.84
N ALA A 14 -0.56 8.64 -7.83
CA ALA A 14 0.08 8.32 -9.10
C ALA A 14 1.59 8.02 -8.98
N PRO A 15 2.41 8.83 -8.30
CA PRO A 15 3.83 8.53 -8.14
C PRO A 15 4.08 7.30 -7.26
N LEU A 16 3.24 7.05 -6.23
CA LEU A 16 3.34 5.82 -5.44
C LEU A 16 3.03 4.59 -6.29
N ALA A 17 1.99 4.64 -7.13
CA ALA A 17 1.69 3.53 -8.04
C ALA A 17 2.85 3.23 -9.00
N ALA A 18 3.45 4.27 -9.60
CA ALA A 18 4.60 4.11 -10.48
C ALA A 18 5.83 3.53 -9.75
N TYR A 19 6.06 3.94 -8.50
CA TYR A 19 7.11 3.37 -7.65
C TYR A 19 6.85 1.88 -7.37
N CYS A 20 5.63 1.53 -6.98
CA CYS A 20 5.23 0.14 -6.73
C CYS A 20 5.39 -0.75 -7.97
N GLU A 21 4.96 -0.28 -9.15
CA GLU A 21 5.13 -0.99 -10.42
C GLU A 21 6.61 -1.20 -10.77
N LYS A 22 7.45 -0.18 -10.57
CA LYS A 22 8.89 -0.25 -10.86
C LYS A 22 9.64 -1.19 -9.93
N HIS A 23 9.26 -1.23 -8.65
CA HIS A 23 9.98 -1.93 -7.60
C HIS A 23 9.34 -3.26 -7.20
N GLY A 24 8.19 -3.63 -7.79
CA GLY A 24 7.46 -4.87 -7.46
C GLY A 24 6.96 -4.93 -6.02
N THR A 25 6.73 -3.78 -5.38
CA THR A 25 6.31 -3.68 -3.97
C THR A 25 4.87 -3.24 -3.85
N THR A 26 4.22 -3.60 -2.74
CA THR A 26 2.86 -3.11 -2.46
C THR A 26 2.88 -1.67 -1.94
N PRO A 27 1.81 -0.88 -2.10
CA PRO A 27 1.73 0.47 -1.53
C PRO A 27 1.95 0.49 -0.02
N SER A 28 1.39 -0.49 0.71
CA SER A 28 1.54 -0.62 2.15
C SER A 28 2.98 -0.84 2.58
N GLU A 29 3.71 -1.67 1.85
CA GLU A 29 5.14 -1.93 2.08
C GLU A 29 5.98 -0.69 1.79
N ALA A 30 5.76 -0.06 0.63
CA ALA A 30 6.47 1.16 0.24
C ALA A 30 6.26 2.30 1.25
N ILE A 31 5.02 2.49 1.73
CA ILE A 31 4.70 3.48 2.76
C ILE A 31 5.37 3.13 4.10
N ARG A 32 5.34 1.86 4.52
CA ARG A 32 5.98 1.45 5.77
C ARG A 32 7.48 1.71 5.75
N LEU A 33 8.16 1.32 4.68
CA LEU A 33 9.60 1.53 4.54
C LEU A 33 9.95 3.01 4.48
N ALA A 34 9.10 3.84 3.87
CA ALA A 34 9.28 5.29 3.87
C ALA A 34 9.11 5.87 5.29
N LEU A 35 8.09 5.44 6.03
CA LEU A 35 7.82 5.90 7.40
C LEU A 35 8.90 5.42 8.38
N SER A 36 9.38 4.19 8.26
CA SER A 36 10.44 3.67 9.13
C SER A 36 11.73 4.47 8.97
N ARG A 37 12.11 4.80 7.72
CA ARG A 37 13.24 5.69 7.41
C ARG A 37 13.02 7.11 7.94
N LEU A 38 11.82 7.66 7.77
CA LEU A 38 11.49 9.01 8.21
C LEU A 38 11.56 9.13 9.74
N LEU A 39 11.01 8.15 10.45
CA LEU A 39 10.93 8.11 11.91
C LEU A 39 12.19 7.52 12.56
N ARG A 40 13.15 7.04 11.76
CA ARG A 40 14.38 6.37 12.22
C ARG A 40 14.11 5.18 13.15
N VAL A 41 13.07 4.42 12.81
CA VAL A 41 12.71 3.18 13.50
C VAL A 41 12.89 2.00 12.55
N GLU A 42 13.09 0.82 13.10
CA GLU A 42 13.12 -0.40 12.29
C GLU A 42 11.74 -0.65 11.65
N ALA A 43 11.73 -1.11 10.40
CA ALA A 43 10.46 -1.40 9.73
C ALA A 43 9.85 -2.66 10.36
N PRO A 44 8.63 -2.60 10.94
CA PRO A 44 8.02 -3.78 11.51
C PRO A 44 7.72 -4.81 10.43
N GLU A 45 8.07 -6.06 10.71
CA GLU A 45 7.76 -7.20 9.85
C GLU A 45 6.24 -7.34 9.72
N MET A 46 5.73 -7.47 8.49
CA MET A 46 4.30 -7.75 8.32
C MET A 46 4.10 -9.26 8.46
N THR A 47 3.46 -9.68 9.54
CA THR A 47 2.83 -11.00 9.55
C THR A 47 1.64 -10.93 8.59
N PRO A 48 1.59 -11.74 7.53
CA PRO A 48 0.43 -11.77 6.65
C PRO A 48 -0.82 -12.09 7.48
N GLY A 49 -1.81 -11.19 7.44
CA GLY A 49 -2.98 -11.29 8.32
C GLY A 49 -3.82 -12.55 8.07
N ASN A 50 -3.82 -13.08 6.85
CA ASN A 50 -4.34 -14.41 6.52
C ASN A 50 -3.56 -14.97 5.31
N PRO A 51 -2.79 -16.06 5.46
CA PRO A 51 -2.00 -16.65 4.37
C PRO A 51 -2.87 -17.13 3.19
N ASP A 52 -4.11 -17.57 3.43
CA ASP A 52 -5.02 -18.07 2.37
C ASP A 52 -5.64 -16.94 1.51
N ILE A 53 -5.54 -15.69 1.97
CA ILE A 53 -6.10 -14.52 1.27
C ILE A 53 -4.99 -13.62 0.75
N GLY A 54 -3.71 -13.89 1.03
CA GLY A 54 -2.58 -13.04 0.62
C GLY A 54 -2.63 -12.68 -0.87
N GLU A 55 -2.78 -13.69 -1.72
CA GLU A 55 -2.86 -13.53 -3.17
C GLU A 55 -4.16 -12.82 -3.62
N GLN A 56 -5.30 -13.14 -3.00
CA GLN A 56 -6.59 -12.52 -3.31
C GLN A 56 -6.68 -11.06 -2.82
N ALA A 57 -6.00 -10.72 -1.72
CA ALA A 57 -5.92 -9.37 -1.18
C ALA A 57 -5.04 -8.48 -2.05
N GLU A 58 -3.92 -8.99 -2.56
CA GLU A 58 -3.06 -8.28 -3.51
C GLU A 58 -3.78 -8.04 -4.83
N VAL A 59 -4.41 -9.07 -5.40
CA VAL A 59 -5.21 -8.95 -6.63
C VAL A 59 -6.44 -8.06 -6.40
N GLY A 60 -7.12 -8.18 -5.27
CA GLY A 60 -8.27 -7.37 -4.90
C GLY A 60 -7.91 -5.90 -4.66
N ALA A 61 -6.78 -5.62 -4.01
CA ALA A 61 -6.25 -4.28 -3.83
C ALA A 61 -5.84 -3.67 -5.16
N ALA A 62 -5.11 -4.41 -6.01
CA ALA A 62 -4.73 -3.99 -7.35
C ALA A 62 -5.95 -3.73 -8.24
N ALA A 63 -6.97 -4.60 -8.21
CA ALA A 63 -8.21 -4.47 -8.98
C ALA A 63 -9.07 -3.29 -8.49
N ARG A 64 -9.17 -3.08 -7.17
CA ARG A 64 -9.85 -1.89 -6.59
C ARG A 64 -9.14 -0.61 -7.01
N TRP A 65 -7.80 -0.60 -7.02
CA TRP A 65 -7.02 0.56 -7.48
C TRP A 65 -7.23 0.83 -8.98
N LYS A 66 -7.16 -0.20 -9.82
CA LYS A 66 -7.44 -0.09 -11.27
C LYS A 66 -8.87 0.39 -11.55
N ARG A 67 -9.88 -0.09 -10.80
CA ARG A 67 -11.28 0.39 -10.91
C ARG A 67 -11.43 1.85 -10.51
N LYS A 68 -10.77 2.30 -9.45
CA LYS A 68 -10.83 3.71 -9.01
C LYS A 68 -10.26 4.67 -10.06
N ARG A 69 -9.26 4.23 -10.84
CA ARG A 69 -8.72 4.96 -12.00
C ARG A 69 -9.76 5.14 -13.13
N LYS A 70 -10.67 4.18 -13.34
CA LYS A 70 -11.63 4.19 -14.46
C LYS A 70 -12.88 5.05 -14.20
N GLY A 71 -13.20 5.35 -12.94
CA GLY A 71 -14.33 6.22 -12.55
C GLY A 71 -14.00 7.71 -12.50
N ARG A 72 -12.74 8.09 -12.74
CA ARG A 72 -12.29 9.49 -12.82
C ARG A 72 -12.18 9.87 -14.29
N LYS A 73 -13.32 9.94 -14.99
CA LYS A 73 -13.44 10.55 -16.31
C LYS A 73 -14.37 11.74 -16.20
#